data_AF-A0A8T0TZ23-F1
#
_entry.id   AF-A0A8T0TZ23-F1
#
_cell.length_a   1.000
_cell.length_b   1.000
_cell.length_c   1.000
_cell.angle_alpha   90.00
_cell.angle_beta   90.00
_cell.angle_gamma   90.00
#
_symmetry.space_group_name_H-M   'P 1'
#
loop_
_entity.id
_entity.type
_entity.pdbx_description
1 polymer ?
#
loop_
_entity_poly.entity_id
_entity_poly.type
_entity_poly.pdbx_seq_one_letter_code
_entity_poly.pdbx_strand_id
1 'polypeptide(L)'
;MGMEGAVAGPSVDGKSRPECINSSNPYHECSDYCLRKIAEARQRLDDELPDSRPPEQRTVHPDCINAPNPYHECSEYCFKRIADAKSGLERGEQEPPATGAGTSDAAEQQPDDNDAEKQEDAGADDGYPQMTEKQKKLFDLRLKMNEARKANQQVMVAEKKRMEPRGESRGVSKQKWLEDRKKKIGKLLDSNGLDMSKVPEENINKMVKELKEREEKRKSFSRRRKFNEDKDIDSINDRNEHFNKKIERAFGKYTLEIKNNLERGTALPD
;
A
#
# COMPACT_ATOMS: atom_id res chain seq x y z
N MET A 1 -53.00 -14.38 13.88
CA MET A 1 -52.48 -15.44 14.76
C MET A 1 -51.93 -16.51 13.83
N GLY A 2 -50.66 -16.89 13.75
CA GLY A 2 -49.42 -16.50 14.40
C GLY A 2 -48.28 -17.13 13.57
N MET A 3 -47.12 -16.49 13.53
CA MET A 3 -45.91 -17.01 12.89
C MET A 3 -45.25 -18.01 13.84
N GLU A 4 -44.95 -19.23 13.38
CA GLU A 4 -43.95 -20.13 14.00
C GLU A 4 -43.32 -20.91 12.83
N GLY A 5 -42.03 -20.84 12.50
CA GLY A 5 -40.86 -20.62 13.34
C GLY A 5 -40.18 -21.95 13.68
N ALA A 6 -39.83 -22.76 12.68
CA ALA A 6 -39.12 -24.03 12.92
C ALA A 6 -37.61 -23.76 13.08
N VAL A 7 -37.21 -23.62 14.35
CA VAL A 7 -35.83 -23.45 14.79
C VAL A 7 -35.14 -24.82 14.73
N ALA A 8 -34.16 -24.99 13.83
CA ALA A 8 -33.32 -26.18 13.80
C ALA A 8 -32.32 -26.12 14.99
N GLY A 9 -32.52 -27.00 15.97
CA GLY A 9 -31.58 -27.24 17.07
C GLY A 9 -30.29 -27.94 16.60
N PRO A 10 -29.20 -27.87 17.40
CA PRO A 10 -27.87 -28.21 16.94
C PRO A 10 -27.64 -29.72 16.98
N SER A 11 -27.32 -30.32 15.83
CA SER A 11 -26.76 -31.67 15.78
C SER A 11 -25.27 -31.60 16.14
N VAL A 12 -24.90 -32.24 17.23
CA VAL A 12 -23.51 -32.34 17.71
C VAL A 12 -23.07 -33.78 17.69
N ASP A 13 -22.51 -34.23 16.56
CA ASP A 13 -21.68 -35.45 16.52
C ASP A 13 -20.62 -35.31 15.41
N GLY A 14 -19.33 -35.27 15.79
CA GLY A 14 -18.25 -35.68 14.87
C GLY A 14 -17.28 -34.64 14.29
N LYS A 15 -16.93 -33.59 15.05
CA LYS A 15 -15.54 -33.08 15.22
C LYS A 15 -14.64 -32.68 14.05
N SER A 16 -14.96 -32.84 12.77
CA SER A 16 -14.27 -32.13 11.68
C SER A 16 -15.26 -31.28 10.88
N ARG A 17 -14.83 -30.08 10.50
CA ARG A 17 -15.59 -29.26 9.57
C ARG A 17 -15.43 -29.81 8.15
N PRO A 18 -16.49 -29.85 7.34
CA PRO A 18 -16.42 -30.35 5.96
C PRO A 18 -15.43 -29.57 5.09
N GLU A 19 -15.27 -28.27 5.39
CA GLU A 19 -14.33 -27.34 4.75
C GLU A 19 -12.89 -27.45 5.27
N CYS A 20 -12.62 -28.33 6.24
CA CYS A 20 -11.28 -28.55 6.74
C CYS A 20 -10.45 -29.32 5.69
N ILE A 21 -9.18 -28.95 5.52
CA ILE A 21 -8.25 -29.67 4.64
C ILE A 21 -8.06 -31.15 5.01
N ASN A 22 -8.32 -31.49 6.28
CA ASN A 22 -8.20 -32.84 6.81
C ASN A 22 -9.58 -33.53 6.98
N SER A 23 -10.64 -33.00 6.38
CA SER A 23 -12.01 -33.54 6.49
C SER A 23 -12.17 -34.92 5.86
N SER A 24 -11.25 -35.34 4.98
CA SER A 24 -11.25 -36.68 4.37
C SER A 24 -10.88 -37.80 5.35
N ASN A 25 -10.38 -37.49 6.55
CA ASN A 25 -10.09 -38.48 7.57
C ASN A 25 -11.28 -38.59 8.55
N PRO A 26 -11.98 -39.74 8.62
CA PRO A 26 -13.15 -39.94 9.48
C PRO A 26 -12.88 -39.79 10.99
N TYR A 27 -11.63 -39.86 11.41
CA TYR A 27 -11.20 -39.69 12.81
C TYR A 27 -10.62 -38.30 13.08
N HIS A 28 -10.58 -37.40 12.09
CA HIS A 28 -10.02 -36.07 12.29
C HIS A 28 -10.94 -35.21 13.16
N GLU A 29 -10.33 -34.59 14.17
CA GLU A 29 -10.95 -33.52 14.96
C GLU A 29 -10.26 -32.18 14.64
N CYS A 30 -11.03 -31.18 14.20
CA CYS A 30 -10.54 -29.85 13.87
C CYS A 30 -9.97 -29.17 15.12
N SER A 31 -8.66 -28.93 15.12
CA SER A 31 -8.02 -28.04 16.09
C SER A 31 -8.37 -26.58 15.83
N ASP A 32 -8.15 -25.70 16.81
CA ASP A 32 -8.38 -24.25 16.70
C ASP A 32 -7.66 -23.62 15.51
N TYR A 33 -6.54 -24.20 15.09
CA TYR A 33 -5.84 -23.78 13.87
C TYR A 33 -6.67 -24.05 12.60
N CYS A 34 -7.26 -25.24 12.49
CA CYS A 34 -8.12 -25.61 11.37
C CYS A 34 -9.36 -24.72 11.32
N LEU A 35 -9.97 -24.47 12.48
CA LEU A 35 -11.15 -23.61 12.59
C LEU A 35 -10.86 -22.17 12.16
N ARG A 36 -9.71 -21.62 12.55
CA ARG A 36 -9.27 -20.27 12.16
C ARG A 36 -9.00 -20.17 10.67
N LYS A 37 -8.37 -21.18 10.07
CA LYS A 37 -8.10 -21.20 8.62
C LYS A 37 -9.38 -21.28 7.79
N ILE A 38 -10.38 -22.01 8.26
CA ILE A 38 -11.70 -22.06 7.63
C ILE A 38 -12.40 -20.70 7.73
N ALA A 39 -12.36 -20.04 8.89
CA ALA A 39 -12.93 -18.71 9.06
C ALA A 39 -12.26 -17.66 8.15
N GLU A 40 -10.93 -17.70 8.06
CA GLU A 40 -10.14 -16.82 7.19
C GLU A 40 -10.44 -17.06 5.69
N ALA A 41 -10.74 -18.30 5.31
CA ALA A 41 -11.13 -18.63 3.92
C ALA A 41 -12.55 -18.11 3.60
N ARG A 42 -13.48 -18.20 4.54
CA ARG A 42 -14.85 -17.67 4.38
C ARG A 42 -14.86 -16.15 4.25
N GLN A 43 -14.12 -15.43 5.09
CA GLN A 43 -14.00 -13.97 5.00
C GLN A 43 -13.47 -13.51 3.64
N ARG A 44 -12.50 -14.23 3.06
CA ARG A 44 -12.01 -13.93 1.70
C ARG A 44 -13.06 -14.11 0.61
N LEU A 45 -14.00 -15.03 0.78
CA LEU A 45 -15.09 -15.23 -0.18
C LEU A 45 -16.16 -14.15 -0.05
N ASP A 46 -16.42 -13.68 1.18
CA ASP A 46 -17.35 -12.58 1.44
C ASP A 46 -16.79 -11.23 0.93
N ASP A 47 -15.48 -11.00 1.04
CA ASP A 47 -14.80 -9.81 0.51
C ASP A 47 -14.70 -9.79 -1.04
N GLU A 48 -14.85 -10.94 -1.71
CA GLU A 48 -14.79 -11.08 -3.18
C GLU A 48 -16.18 -11.07 -3.85
N LEU A 49 -17.27 -10.85 -3.10
CA LEU A 49 -18.61 -10.74 -3.68
C LEU A 49 -18.82 -9.34 -4.28
N PRO A 50 -18.97 -9.19 -5.61
CA PRO A 50 -19.30 -7.89 -6.19
C PRO A 50 -20.72 -7.50 -5.77
N ASP A 51 -20.81 -6.28 -5.24
CA ASP A 51 -22.00 -5.57 -4.81
C ASP A 51 -23.16 -5.73 -5.80
N SER A 52 -24.12 -6.60 -5.48
CA SER A 52 -25.33 -6.89 -6.27
C SER A 52 -26.41 -5.82 -6.07
N ARG A 53 -26.01 -4.55 -6.08
CA ARG A 53 -26.93 -3.40 -6.12
C ARG A 53 -27.35 -3.12 -7.58
N PRO A 54 -28.66 -3.01 -7.88
CA PRO A 54 -29.17 -2.76 -9.24
C PRO A 54 -28.66 -1.42 -9.82
N PRO A 55 -28.53 -1.29 -11.16
CA PRO A 55 -27.94 -0.12 -11.80
C PRO A 55 -29.03 0.93 -12.07
N GLU A 56 -29.58 1.52 -11.03
CA GLU A 56 -30.33 2.77 -11.16
C GLU A 56 -29.71 3.78 -10.20
N GLN A 57 -29.04 4.79 -10.78
CA GLN A 57 -28.32 5.90 -10.13
C GLN A 57 -26.83 5.66 -9.82
N ARG A 58 -26.03 5.41 -10.86
CA ARG A 58 -24.60 5.76 -10.87
C ARG A 58 -24.36 6.85 -11.91
N THR A 59 -24.89 8.03 -11.64
CA THR A 59 -24.74 9.19 -12.52
C THR A 59 -23.35 9.78 -12.30
N VAL A 60 -22.47 9.61 -13.29
CA VAL A 60 -21.20 10.35 -13.36
C VAL A 60 -21.49 11.82 -13.14
N HIS A 61 -20.69 12.48 -12.30
CA HIS A 61 -20.88 13.91 -12.04
C HIS A 61 -20.75 14.68 -13.36
N PRO A 62 -21.68 15.61 -13.68
CA PRO A 62 -21.74 16.28 -14.98
C PRO A 62 -20.44 17.03 -15.34
N ASP A 63 -19.77 17.59 -14.35
CA ASP A 63 -18.48 18.28 -14.50
C ASP A 63 -17.26 17.33 -14.48
N CYS A 64 -17.45 16.01 -14.52
CA CYS A 64 -16.35 15.06 -14.54
C CYS A 64 -15.68 15.04 -15.92
N ILE A 65 -14.35 15.08 -15.95
CA ILE A 65 -13.58 14.96 -17.21
C ILE A 65 -13.89 13.67 -17.99
N ASN A 66 -14.35 12.64 -17.29
CA ASN A 66 -14.72 11.34 -17.86
C ASN A 66 -16.25 11.15 -17.99
N ALA A 67 -17.04 12.21 -17.80
CA ALA A 67 -18.49 12.23 -18.06
C ALA A 67 -18.93 11.66 -19.42
N PRO A 68 -18.21 11.87 -20.54
CA PRO A 68 -18.64 11.31 -21.82
C PRO A 68 -18.46 9.79 -21.94
N ASN A 69 -17.84 9.11 -20.96
CA ASN A 69 -17.75 7.65 -20.95
C ASN A 69 -18.92 7.05 -20.13
N PRO A 70 -19.87 6.34 -20.77
CA PRO A 70 -21.03 5.74 -20.09
C PRO A 70 -20.67 4.67 -19.05
N TYR A 71 -19.44 4.15 -19.11
CA TYR A 71 -18.93 3.14 -18.20
C TYR A 71 -18.02 3.73 -17.10
N HIS A 72 -17.86 5.05 -17.06
CA HIS A 72 -17.09 5.69 -16.01
C HIS A 72 -17.89 5.73 -14.70
N GLU A 73 -17.21 5.57 -13.58
CA GLU A 73 -17.73 5.86 -12.25
C GLU A 73 -16.78 6.85 -11.60
N CYS A 74 -17.32 7.99 -11.14
CA CYS A 74 -16.51 9.00 -10.48
C CYS A 74 -15.88 8.40 -9.22
N SER A 75 -14.55 8.39 -9.17
CA SER A 75 -13.79 8.07 -7.95
C SER A 75 -13.61 9.32 -7.08
N GLU A 76 -13.15 9.14 -5.84
CA GLU A 76 -12.75 10.22 -4.91
C GLU A 76 -11.84 11.27 -5.57
N TYR A 77 -10.99 10.85 -6.51
CA TYR A 77 -10.14 11.76 -7.28
C TYR A 77 -10.93 12.68 -8.22
N CYS A 78 -11.96 12.14 -8.87
CA CYS A 78 -12.85 12.90 -9.74
C CYS A 78 -13.61 13.96 -8.92
N PHE A 79 -14.16 13.57 -7.76
CA PHE A 79 -14.86 14.49 -6.85
C PHE A 79 -13.94 15.59 -6.31
N LYS A 80 -12.71 15.24 -5.89
CA LYS A 80 -11.75 16.23 -5.40
C LYS A 80 -11.37 17.26 -6.47
N ARG A 81 -11.13 16.82 -7.71
CA ARG A 81 -10.84 17.73 -8.83
C ARG A 81 -12.00 18.66 -9.18
N ILE A 82 -13.23 18.16 -9.11
CA ILE A 82 -14.43 18.96 -9.35
C ILE A 82 -14.56 20.05 -8.27
N ALA A 83 -14.31 19.71 -6.99
CA ALA A 83 -14.31 20.67 -5.88
C ALA A 83 -13.18 21.72 -6.01
N ASP A 84 -11.99 21.30 -6.43
CA ASP A 84 -10.85 22.20 -6.67
C ASP A 84 -11.13 23.15 -7.85
N ALA A 85 -11.82 22.67 -8.91
CA ALA A 85 -12.22 23.50 -10.04
C ALA A 85 -13.33 24.51 -9.66
N LYS A 86 -14.30 24.10 -8.83
CA LYS A 86 -15.37 24.99 -8.34
C LYS A 86 -14.82 26.08 -7.40
N SER A 87 -13.92 25.72 -6.49
CA SER A 87 -13.26 26.69 -5.59
C SER A 87 -12.23 27.58 -6.28
N GLY A 88 -11.69 27.15 -7.43
CA GLY A 88 -10.84 27.98 -8.29
C GLY A 88 -11.61 29.08 -9.04
N LEU A 89 -12.87 28.83 -9.39
CA LEU A 89 -13.75 29.80 -10.06
C LEU A 89 -14.22 30.91 -9.09
N GLU A 90 -14.51 30.59 -7.82
CA GLU A 90 -14.87 31.60 -6.81
C GLU A 90 -13.72 32.58 -6.47
N ARG A 91 -12.49 32.25 -6.83
CA ARG A 91 -11.31 33.13 -6.66
C ARG A 91 -11.06 34.04 -7.87
N GLY A 92 -11.78 33.84 -8.98
CA GLY A 92 -11.58 34.56 -10.24
C GLY A 92 -12.30 35.90 -10.37
N GLU A 93 -13.19 36.27 -9.44
CA GLU A 93 -14.07 37.45 -9.55
C GLU A 93 -13.74 38.61 -8.59
N GLN A 94 -12.50 38.72 -8.10
CA GLN A 94 -12.07 39.92 -7.36
C GLN A 94 -10.87 40.57 -8.05
N GLU A 95 -11.12 41.69 -8.76
CA GLU A 95 -10.09 42.62 -9.22
C GLU A 95 -9.30 43.21 -8.03
N PRO A 96 -8.00 43.51 -8.19
CA PRO A 96 -7.19 44.10 -7.13
C PRO A 96 -7.21 45.64 -7.20
N PRO A 97 -7.23 46.38 -6.07
CA PRO A 97 -6.69 47.72 -6.04
C PRO A 97 -5.18 47.68 -5.80
N ALA A 98 -4.48 48.51 -6.57
CA ALA A 98 -3.05 48.72 -6.57
C ALA A 98 -2.54 49.56 -5.37
N THR A 99 -1.21 49.60 -5.27
CA THR A 99 -0.33 50.48 -4.46
C THR A 99 -0.08 50.01 -3.02
N GLY A 100 1.13 49.92 -2.48
CA GLY A 100 2.47 50.23 -2.97
C GLY A 100 3.40 50.57 -1.79
N ALA A 101 4.63 50.02 -1.82
CA ALA A 101 5.84 50.39 -1.04
C ALA A 101 5.85 50.06 0.48
N GLY A 102 6.92 49.50 1.06
CA GLY A 102 8.22 49.08 0.55
C GLY A 102 9.16 48.66 1.69
N THR A 103 10.16 47.85 1.32
CA THR A 103 11.57 47.83 1.79
C THR A 103 11.86 47.67 3.29
N SER A 104 12.85 46.92 3.80
CA SER A 104 14.05 46.28 3.24
C SER A 104 14.66 45.36 4.30
N ASP A 105 15.32 44.29 3.86
CA ASP A 105 16.34 43.55 4.60
C ASP A 105 17.44 44.45 5.19
N ALA A 106 17.91 44.16 6.41
CA ALA A 106 19.31 44.32 6.80
C ALA A 106 19.58 43.64 8.16
N ALA A 107 20.66 42.87 8.19
CA ALA A 107 21.25 42.23 9.37
C ALA A 107 22.25 43.17 10.06
N GLU A 108 22.24 43.22 11.39
CA GLU A 108 23.33 43.75 12.25
C GLU A 108 23.34 42.88 13.52
N GLN A 109 24.31 41.98 13.73
CA GLN A 109 25.63 42.19 14.37
C GLN A 109 25.55 43.01 15.67
N GLN A 110 25.62 42.30 16.79
CA GLN A 110 25.81 42.88 18.13
C GLN A 110 27.30 43.15 18.37
N PRO A 111 27.67 44.29 18.97
CA PRO A 111 29.05 44.57 19.35
C PRO A 111 29.44 43.85 20.65
N ASP A 112 30.66 43.33 20.66
CA ASP A 112 31.45 42.94 21.83
C ASP A 112 31.84 44.20 22.61
N ASP A 113 31.52 44.25 23.90
CA ASP A 113 32.23 45.12 24.85
C ASP A 113 32.71 44.24 26.02
N ASN A 114 34.02 44.06 26.04
CA ASN A 114 34.80 43.49 27.12
C ASN A 114 35.19 44.67 28.02
N ASP A 115 34.77 44.68 29.28
CA ASP A 115 35.51 45.43 30.28
C ASP A 115 35.55 44.67 31.60
N ALA A 116 36.78 44.45 32.05
CA ALA A 116 37.14 43.61 33.16
C ALA A 116 37.46 44.50 34.35
N GLU A 117 36.79 44.30 35.48
CA GLU A 117 37.41 44.58 36.77
C GLU A 117 37.17 43.43 37.75
N LYS A 118 38.31 42.97 38.27
CA LYS A 118 38.48 41.89 39.24
C LYS A 118 38.47 42.52 40.63
N GLN A 119 37.63 42.03 41.54
CA GLN A 119 37.93 42.12 42.96
C GLN A 119 37.54 40.83 43.67
N GLU A 120 38.48 40.40 44.49
CA GLU A 120 38.59 39.12 45.16
C GLU A 120 38.01 39.28 46.57
N ASP A 121 37.07 38.43 47.00
CA ASP A 121 36.95 38.07 48.41
C ASP A 121 36.21 36.72 48.59
N ALA A 122 36.54 36.05 49.67
CA ALA A 122 36.47 34.62 49.89
C ALA A 122 35.07 34.03 50.16
N GLY A 123 34.85 32.83 49.59
CA GLY A 123 34.24 31.68 50.25
C GLY A 123 32.77 31.74 50.70
N ALA A 124 31.85 31.25 49.87
CA ALA A 124 30.94 30.15 50.20
C ALA A 124 30.10 29.72 48.98
N ASP A 125 29.75 28.45 48.96
CA ASP A 125 29.15 27.60 47.94
C ASP A 125 27.67 27.91 47.60
N ASP A 126 27.40 28.87 46.72
CA ASP A 126 26.04 29.05 46.18
C ASP A 126 26.09 29.52 44.72
N GLY A 127 25.60 28.70 43.78
CA GLY A 127 25.58 28.99 42.33
C GLY A 127 24.63 30.12 41.85
N TYR A 128 24.45 31.18 42.63
CA TYR A 128 23.72 32.39 42.23
C TYR A 128 24.62 33.64 42.37
N PRO A 129 24.96 34.32 41.26
CA PRO A 129 25.66 35.60 41.31
C PRO A 129 24.91 36.59 42.20
N GLN A 130 25.64 37.34 43.04
CA GLN A 130 25.22 38.36 44.02
C GLN A 130 23.88 39.10 43.69
N MET A 131 22.75 38.44 43.92
CA MET A 131 21.42 38.97 43.67
C MET A 131 20.63 38.88 44.95
N THR A 132 19.95 39.95 45.35
CA THR A 132 19.04 39.94 46.51
C THR A 132 17.98 38.86 46.33
N GLU A 133 17.39 38.33 47.41
CA GLU A 133 16.41 37.23 47.30
C GLU A 133 15.25 37.52 46.34
N LYS A 134 14.85 38.80 46.25
CA LYS A 134 13.83 39.27 45.30
C LYS A 134 14.31 39.18 43.84
N GLN A 135 15.58 39.48 43.58
CA GLN A 135 16.21 39.36 42.27
C GLN A 135 16.45 37.90 41.88
N LYS A 136 16.83 37.02 42.83
CA LYS A 136 16.93 35.57 42.60
C LYS A 136 15.57 34.99 42.20
N LYS A 137 14.50 35.33 42.92
CA LYS A 137 13.12 34.93 42.58
C LYS A 137 12.69 35.46 41.19
N LEU A 138 13.09 36.68 40.83
CA LEU A 138 12.77 37.24 39.51
C LEU A 138 13.55 36.54 38.38
N PHE A 139 14.80 36.16 38.62
CA PHE A 139 15.61 35.40 37.66
C PHE A 139 15.04 34.00 37.43
N ASP A 140 14.67 33.29 38.49
CA ASP A 140 14.05 31.97 38.42
C ASP A 140 12.71 32.01 37.69
N LEU A 141 11.92 33.05 37.96
CA LEU A 141 10.68 33.29 37.26
C LEU A 141 10.93 33.53 35.76
N ARG A 142 11.96 34.31 35.41
CA ARG A 142 12.32 34.59 34.02
C ARG A 142 12.85 33.36 33.29
N LEU A 143 13.60 32.50 33.99
CA LEU A 143 14.09 31.22 33.48
C LEU A 143 12.92 30.26 33.21
N LYS A 144 12.00 30.11 34.18
CA LYS A 144 10.78 29.30 34.01
C LYS A 144 9.87 29.84 32.90
N MET A 145 9.74 31.16 32.76
CA MET A 145 8.99 31.78 31.66
C MET A 145 9.67 31.58 30.30
N ASN A 146 11.00 31.53 30.24
CA ASN A 146 11.73 31.21 29.02
C ASN A 146 11.62 29.75 28.63
N GLU A 147 11.68 28.85 29.61
CA GLU A 147 11.47 27.42 29.42
C GLU A 147 10.05 27.13 28.91
N ALA A 148 9.04 27.73 29.54
CA ALA A 148 7.65 27.62 29.09
C ALA A 148 7.44 28.12 27.66
N ARG A 149 8.08 29.24 27.28
CA ARG A 149 8.03 29.74 25.90
C ARG A 149 8.63 28.76 24.90
N LYS A 150 9.80 28.17 25.20
CA LYS A 150 10.44 27.17 24.34
C LYS A 150 9.63 25.87 24.26
N ALA A 151 9.08 25.40 25.37
CA ALA A 151 8.23 24.22 25.40
C ALA A 151 6.97 24.43 24.54
N ASN A 152 6.29 25.56 24.67
CA ASN A 152 5.12 25.89 23.85
C ASN A 152 5.48 26.02 22.37
N GLN A 153 6.62 26.63 22.05
CA GLN A 153 7.12 26.70 20.67
C GLN A 153 7.42 25.31 20.10
N GLN A 154 8.02 24.42 20.89
CA GLN A 154 8.30 23.04 20.48
C GLN A 154 7.02 22.25 20.24
N VAL A 155 6.00 22.41 21.09
CA VAL A 155 4.68 21.78 20.91
C VAL A 155 4.03 22.26 19.61
N MET A 156 4.03 23.57 19.35
CA MET A 156 3.49 24.14 18.11
C MET A 156 4.22 23.62 16.86
N VAL A 157 5.55 23.48 16.92
CA VAL A 157 6.35 22.94 15.80
C VAL A 157 6.08 21.44 15.62
N ALA A 158 5.97 20.67 16.71
CA ALA A 158 5.66 19.24 16.67
C ALA A 158 4.25 18.98 16.14
N GLU A 159 3.28 19.81 16.50
CA GLU A 159 1.90 19.73 16.02
C GLU A 159 1.79 20.14 14.55
N LYS A 160 2.48 21.20 14.14
CA LYS A 160 2.60 21.57 12.71
C LYS A 160 3.23 20.44 11.89
N LYS A 161 4.24 19.76 12.42
CA LYS A 161 4.88 18.60 11.77
C LYS A 161 3.98 17.35 11.74
N ARG A 162 3.03 17.22 12.68
CA ARG A 162 1.99 16.18 12.64
C ARG A 162 0.89 16.50 11.63
N MET A 163 0.54 17.77 11.48
CA MET A 163 -0.51 18.26 10.58
C MET A 163 -0.03 18.41 9.14
N GLU A 164 1.29 18.50 8.92
CA GLU A 164 1.87 18.45 7.59
C GLU A 164 1.62 17.05 6.99
N PRO A 165 0.93 16.94 5.83
CA PRO A 165 0.73 15.66 5.20
C PRO A 165 2.11 15.07 4.93
N ARG A 166 2.41 13.92 5.54
CA ARG A 166 3.59 13.12 5.19
C ARG A 166 3.56 13.00 3.69
N GLY A 167 4.49 13.63 2.99
CA GLY A 167 4.46 13.64 1.53
C GLY A 167 4.43 12.20 1.04
N GLU A 168 3.24 11.71 0.68
CA GLU A 168 3.06 10.47 -0.06
C GLU A 168 3.90 10.70 -1.32
N SER A 169 5.07 10.06 -1.34
CA SER A 169 5.90 10.02 -2.52
C SER A 169 5.08 9.22 -3.52
N ARG A 170 4.25 9.93 -4.31
CA ARG A 170 3.66 9.46 -5.56
C ARG A 170 4.68 8.52 -6.17
N GLY A 171 4.28 7.25 -6.29
CA GLY A 171 5.14 6.07 -6.41
C GLY A 171 6.59 6.36 -6.77
N VAL A 172 7.52 5.97 -5.90
CA VAL A 172 8.96 6.13 -6.07
C VAL A 172 9.34 5.87 -7.53
N SER A 173 9.77 6.91 -8.23
CA SER A 173 10.20 6.81 -9.64
C SER A 173 11.15 5.62 -9.78
N LYS A 174 11.03 4.83 -10.85
CA LYS A 174 11.88 3.65 -11.12
C LYS A 174 13.36 3.94 -10.88
N GLN A 175 13.79 5.15 -11.21
CA GLN A 175 15.16 5.62 -11.00
C GLN A 175 15.51 5.77 -9.51
N LYS A 176 14.65 6.41 -8.73
CA LYS A 176 14.80 6.52 -7.28
C LYS A 176 14.78 5.16 -6.59
N TRP A 177 13.96 4.21 -7.07
CA TRP A 177 13.96 2.83 -6.57
C TRP A 177 15.28 2.11 -6.85
N LEU A 178 15.85 2.28 -8.04
CA LEU A 178 17.16 1.71 -8.39
C LEU A 178 18.29 2.33 -7.53
N GLU A 179 18.25 3.63 -7.29
CA GLU A 179 19.22 4.33 -6.44
C GLU A 179 19.11 3.89 -4.97
N ASP A 180 17.91 3.81 -4.42
CA ASP A 180 17.68 3.35 -3.06
C ASP A 180 18.08 1.89 -2.89
N ARG A 181 17.81 1.05 -3.91
CA ARG A 181 18.26 -0.34 -3.95
C ARG A 181 19.79 -0.43 -4.02
N LYS A 182 20.45 0.40 -4.85
CA LYS A 182 21.93 0.45 -4.94
C LYS A 182 22.55 0.88 -3.62
N LYS A 183 21.99 1.89 -2.95
CA LYS A 183 22.43 2.34 -1.61
C LYS A 183 22.25 1.24 -0.57
N LYS A 184 21.13 0.51 -0.60
CA LYS A 184 20.89 -0.60 0.32
C LYS A 184 21.86 -1.76 0.10
N ILE A 185 22.15 -2.08 -1.17
CA ILE A 185 23.14 -3.09 -1.54
C ILE A 185 24.54 -2.65 -1.06
N GLY A 186 24.93 -1.40 -1.29
CA GLY A 186 26.21 -0.85 -0.79
C GLY A 186 26.36 -1.01 0.73
N LYS A 187 25.36 -0.58 1.51
CA LYS A 187 25.37 -0.77 2.97
C LYS A 187 25.51 -2.23 3.41
N LEU A 188 24.88 -3.15 2.67
CA LEU A 188 24.94 -4.59 2.96
C LEU A 188 26.35 -5.16 2.66
N LEU A 189 26.96 -4.72 1.57
CA LEU A 189 28.33 -5.06 1.18
C LEU A 189 29.33 -4.56 2.23
N ASP A 190 29.20 -3.31 2.64
CA ASP A 190 30.05 -2.68 3.67
C ASP A 190 29.92 -3.42 5.01
N SER A 191 28.70 -3.78 5.41
CA SER A 191 28.44 -4.52 6.66
C SER A 191 29.02 -5.94 6.65
N ASN A 192 29.10 -6.56 5.47
CA ASN A 192 29.67 -7.90 5.28
C ASN A 192 31.18 -7.85 4.94
N GLY A 193 31.79 -6.66 4.87
CA GLY A 193 33.21 -6.49 4.51
C GLY A 193 33.55 -6.94 3.08
N LEU A 194 32.54 -7.02 2.20
CA LEU A 194 32.70 -7.43 0.81
C LEU A 194 32.77 -6.21 -0.10
N ASP A 195 33.80 -6.14 -0.94
CA ASP A 195 34.00 -5.05 -1.88
C ASP A 195 33.76 -5.53 -3.33
N MET A 196 32.92 -4.79 -4.06
CA MET A 196 32.57 -5.09 -5.45
C MET A 196 33.76 -4.99 -6.41
N SER A 197 34.80 -4.22 -6.04
CA SER A 197 36.04 -4.09 -6.82
C SER A 197 36.90 -5.36 -6.80
N LYS A 198 36.73 -6.22 -5.78
CA LYS A 198 37.54 -7.43 -5.59
C LYS A 198 37.07 -8.62 -6.42
N VAL A 199 35.92 -8.53 -7.09
CA VAL A 199 35.38 -9.62 -7.90
C VAL A 199 35.94 -9.49 -9.33
N PRO A 200 36.68 -10.49 -9.85
CA PRO A 200 37.21 -10.43 -11.20
C PRO A 200 36.06 -10.44 -12.22
N GLU A 201 36.15 -9.59 -13.23
CA GLU A 201 35.11 -9.40 -14.26
C GLU A 201 34.77 -10.71 -14.99
N GLU A 202 35.73 -11.62 -15.13
CA GLU A 202 35.53 -12.93 -15.76
C GLU A 202 34.46 -13.77 -15.03
N ASN A 203 34.46 -13.74 -13.70
CA ASN A 203 33.47 -14.48 -12.89
C ASN A 203 32.08 -13.88 -13.01
N ILE A 204 32.00 -12.55 -13.09
CA ILE A 204 30.74 -11.82 -13.33
C ILE A 204 30.19 -12.21 -14.71
N ASN A 205 31.03 -12.23 -15.74
CA ASN A 205 30.64 -12.60 -17.09
C ASN A 205 30.15 -14.05 -17.18
N LYS A 206 30.81 -14.99 -16.50
CA LYS A 206 30.34 -16.39 -16.39
C LYS A 206 28.96 -16.50 -15.75
N MET A 207 28.75 -15.79 -14.63
CA MET A 207 27.45 -15.77 -13.95
C MET A 207 26.34 -15.16 -14.84
N VAL A 208 26.61 -14.03 -15.50
CA VAL A 208 25.66 -13.39 -16.40
C VAL A 208 25.28 -14.32 -17.56
N LYS A 209 26.25 -15.03 -18.13
CA LYS A 209 26.02 -16.02 -19.18
C LYS A 209 25.10 -17.14 -18.69
N GLU A 210 25.38 -17.72 -17.53
CA GLU A 210 24.55 -18.79 -16.96
C GLU A 210 23.11 -18.33 -16.68
N LEU A 211 22.94 -17.10 -16.17
CA LEU A 211 21.61 -16.53 -15.93
C LEU A 211 20.83 -16.35 -17.22
N LYS A 212 21.46 -15.84 -18.29
CA LYS A 212 20.85 -15.71 -19.61
C LYS A 212 20.43 -17.06 -20.17
N GLU A 213 21.31 -18.05 -20.12
CA GLU A 213 21.01 -19.41 -20.57
C GLU A 213 19.84 -20.03 -19.79
N ARG A 214 19.76 -19.80 -18.47
CA ARG A 214 18.66 -20.28 -17.63
C ARG A 214 17.35 -19.56 -17.96
N GLU A 215 17.39 -18.27 -18.26
CA GLU A 215 16.21 -17.52 -18.73
C GLU A 215 15.72 -18.03 -20.09
N GLU A 216 16.61 -18.26 -21.04
CA GLU A 216 16.27 -18.83 -22.35
C GLU A 216 15.64 -20.21 -22.22
N LYS A 217 16.24 -21.09 -21.41
CA LYS A 217 15.67 -22.39 -21.07
C LYS A 217 14.28 -22.25 -20.46
N ARG A 218 14.08 -21.33 -19.50
CA ARG A 218 12.76 -21.08 -18.87
C ARG A 218 11.73 -20.58 -19.88
N LYS A 219 12.10 -19.66 -20.77
CA LYS A 219 11.22 -19.15 -21.84
C LYS A 219 10.82 -20.27 -22.81
N SER A 220 11.77 -21.14 -23.15
CA SER A 220 11.54 -22.29 -24.03
C SER A 220 10.83 -23.49 -23.36
N PHE A 221 10.75 -23.53 -22.02
CA PHE A 221 10.13 -24.62 -21.28
C PHE A 221 8.62 -24.68 -21.51
N SER A 222 7.97 -23.52 -21.58
CA SER A 222 6.59 -23.42 -22.06
C SER A 222 6.59 -23.34 -23.59
N ARG A 223 6.80 -24.48 -24.26
CA ARG A 223 6.60 -24.52 -25.71
C ARG A 223 5.10 -24.37 -25.98
N ARG A 224 4.72 -23.26 -26.62
CA ARG A 224 3.37 -23.10 -27.20
C ARG A 224 3.16 -24.28 -28.16
N ARG A 225 2.12 -25.08 -27.92
CA ARG A 225 1.71 -26.12 -28.88
C ARG A 225 1.32 -25.40 -30.18
N LYS A 226 1.80 -25.88 -31.34
CA LYS A 226 1.40 -25.32 -32.63
C LYS A 226 -0.13 -25.41 -32.74
N PHE A 227 -0.75 -24.33 -33.20
CA PHE A 227 -2.17 -24.32 -33.54
C PHE A 227 -2.37 -25.29 -34.72
N ASN A 228 -3.35 -26.17 -34.63
CA ASN A 228 -3.70 -27.10 -35.70
C ASN A 228 -4.97 -26.58 -36.37
N GLU A 229 -4.88 -26.21 -37.65
CA GLU A 229 -6.01 -25.63 -38.40
C GLU A 229 -7.11 -26.65 -38.67
N ASP A 230 -6.78 -27.94 -38.71
CA ASP A 230 -7.72 -29.03 -38.94
C ASP A 230 -8.51 -29.45 -37.68
N LYS A 231 -8.24 -28.83 -36.52
CA LYS A 231 -8.96 -29.16 -35.27
C LYS A 231 -10.27 -28.38 -35.22
N ASP A 232 -11.36 -29.09 -34.96
CA ASP A 232 -12.66 -28.47 -34.67
C ASP A 232 -12.56 -27.43 -33.53
N ILE A 233 -13.13 -26.25 -33.81
CA ILE A 233 -13.10 -25.10 -32.90
C ILE A 233 -14.20 -25.27 -31.86
N ASP A 234 -13.82 -25.70 -30.66
CA ASP A 234 -14.70 -25.92 -29.51
C ASP A 234 -14.95 -24.65 -28.66
N SER A 235 -14.38 -23.50 -29.05
CA SER A 235 -14.32 -22.29 -28.22
C SER A 235 -14.52 -21.00 -29.00
N ILE A 236 -15.19 -20.05 -28.35
CA ILE A 236 -15.52 -18.71 -28.92
C ILE A 236 -14.39 -17.69 -28.71
N ASN A 237 -13.59 -17.85 -27.64
CA ASN A 237 -12.49 -16.93 -27.29
C ASN A 237 -11.27 -17.67 -26.71
N ASP A 238 -10.09 -17.04 -26.73
CA ASP A 238 -8.82 -17.65 -26.27
C ASP A 238 -8.86 -18.11 -24.80
N ARG A 239 -9.56 -17.37 -23.93
CA ARG A 239 -9.70 -17.74 -22.51
C ARG A 239 -10.59 -18.98 -22.35
N ASN A 240 -11.63 -19.10 -23.17
CA ASN A 240 -12.51 -20.26 -23.24
C ASN A 240 -11.77 -21.47 -23.83
N GLU A 241 -10.92 -21.28 -24.85
CA GLU A 241 -10.07 -22.35 -25.37
C GLU A 241 -9.12 -22.89 -24.29
N HIS A 242 -8.52 -22.00 -23.50
CA HIS A 242 -7.69 -22.39 -22.36
C HIS A 242 -8.48 -23.12 -21.27
N PHE A 243 -9.73 -22.72 -21.03
CA PHE A 243 -10.63 -23.37 -20.09
C PHE A 243 -11.04 -24.77 -20.60
N ASN A 244 -11.48 -24.90 -21.84
CA ASN A 244 -11.77 -26.18 -22.50
C ASN A 244 -10.56 -27.12 -22.46
N LYS A 245 -9.35 -26.63 -22.78
CA LYS A 245 -8.10 -27.39 -22.64
C LYS A 245 -7.81 -27.83 -21.20
N LYS A 246 -8.31 -27.12 -20.19
CA LYS A 246 -8.17 -27.51 -18.77
C LYS A 246 -9.18 -28.59 -18.40
N ILE A 247 -10.43 -28.44 -18.83
CA ILE A 247 -11.48 -29.44 -18.65
C ILE A 247 -11.09 -30.75 -19.32
N GLU A 248 -10.62 -30.71 -20.57
CA GLU A 248 -10.18 -31.91 -21.29
C GLU A 248 -9.03 -32.65 -20.58
N ARG A 249 -8.10 -31.91 -19.96
CA ARG A 249 -7.01 -32.53 -19.19
C ARG A 249 -7.48 -33.20 -17.90
N ALA A 250 -8.50 -32.64 -17.24
CA ALA A 250 -9.01 -33.15 -15.97
C ALA A 250 -10.04 -34.27 -16.17
N PHE A 251 -10.96 -34.07 -17.12
CA PHE A 251 -12.15 -34.90 -17.29
C PHE A 251 -12.16 -35.72 -18.58
N GLY A 252 -11.27 -35.43 -19.54
CA GLY A 252 -11.24 -36.10 -20.84
C GLY A 252 -11.09 -37.62 -20.74
N LYS A 253 -10.44 -38.14 -19.68
CA LYS A 253 -10.37 -39.59 -19.41
C LYS A 253 -11.74 -40.21 -19.11
N TYR A 254 -12.63 -39.45 -18.46
CA TYR A 254 -13.93 -39.93 -17.99
C TYR A 254 -15.06 -39.62 -18.98
N THR A 255 -14.87 -38.64 -19.87
CA THR A 255 -15.89 -38.21 -20.85
C THR A 255 -15.72 -38.81 -22.24
N LEU A 256 -14.85 -39.81 -22.43
CA LEU A 256 -14.60 -40.45 -23.73
C LEU A 256 -15.87 -41.06 -24.34
N GLU A 257 -16.67 -41.77 -23.53
CA GLU A 257 -17.91 -42.39 -23.99
C GLU A 257 -18.94 -41.35 -24.42
N ILE A 258 -19.07 -40.28 -23.63
CA ILE A 258 -19.97 -39.15 -23.95
C ILE A 258 -19.54 -38.49 -25.26
N LYS A 259 -18.24 -38.26 -25.45
CA LYS A 259 -17.70 -37.67 -26.68
C LYS A 259 -17.96 -38.55 -27.91
N ASN A 260 -17.69 -39.85 -27.80
CA ASN A 260 -17.94 -40.81 -28.88
C ASN A 260 -19.44 -40.90 -29.23
N ASN A 261 -20.33 -40.79 -28.24
CA ASN A 261 -21.78 -40.79 -28.48
C ASN A 261 -22.26 -39.52 -29.18
N LEU A 262 -21.66 -38.36 -28.86
CA LEU A 262 -21.94 -37.11 -29.57
C LEU A 262 -21.46 -37.16 -31.02
N GLU A 263 -20.26 -37.71 -31.27
CA GLU A 263 -19.69 -37.86 -32.62
C GLU A 263 -20.46 -38.88 -33.48
N ARG A 264 -21.10 -39.89 -32.86
CA ARG A 264 -21.95 -40.87 -33.54
C ARG A 264 -23.39 -40.40 -33.78
N GLY A 265 -23.76 -39.22 -33.26
CA GLY A 265 -25.15 -38.82 -33.12
C GLY A 265 -25.80 -39.57 -31.95
N THR A 266 -26.64 -38.88 -31.18
CA THR A 266 -27.28 -39.40 -29.97
C THR A 266 -28.17 -40.62 -30.27
N ALA A 267 -27.56 -41.80 -30.32
CA ALA A 267 -28.24 -43.07 -30.46
C ALA A 267 -28.89 -43.42 -29.12
N LEU A 268 -30.18 -43.11 -29.00
CA LEU A 268 -31.07 -43.79 -28.07
C LEU A 268 -31.22 -45.25 -28.56
N PRO A 269 -31.12 -46.26 -27.69
CA PRO A 269 -31.52 -47.62 -28.06
C PRO A 269 -33.04 -47.66 -28.25
N ASP A 270 -33.51 -48.22 -29.37
CA ASP A 270 -34.89 -48.68 -29.54
C ASP A 270 -35.22 -49.85 -28.60
#